data_AF-A0A4R3K4Y8-F1
#
_entry.id   AF-A0A4R3K4Y8-F1
#
_cell.length_a   1.000
_cell.length_b   1.000
_cell.length_c   1.000
_cell.angle_alpha   90.00
_cell.angle_beta   90.00
_cell.angle_gamma   90.00
#
_symmetry.space_group_name_H-M   'P 1'
#
loop_
_entity.id
_entity.type
_entity.pdbx_description
1 polymer ?
#
loop_
_entity_poly.entity_id
_entity_poly.type
_entity_poly.pdbx_seq_one_letter_code
_entity_poly.pdbx_strand_id
1 'polypeptide(L)'
;MNPSFEYITHLEYRLKASQAEVRAFRSGKKFQDIQEMQRKEREVLERELRALKRELMKAHQETKEVRNQWFEVFEDLQKEQDRKEKALRYWLKQMEKRALKAEENYGDAQDKIKELRHGFYEVAAALEEEKGKNLKLMAQVSQDFENSSFPSSSQKIRKKKVPNNRKVTGKHPGGQPGHTGHRRKRQTPTCPSVLLQPDREILNDPDFKKTNHTITKQLVNIKMVLEVTDYYADVYRNSKTGETYHAEFPAGIVNDVNYGGSIKAFLFLLNNECCTSIDKSRRFLSDLTGGKLQISKGMVNQLSRTFAQKSKVDQQKAFSELLVAPILHTDCTNARVNGKNAYVFICAKPDGQALYTASEKKGHEGVKGTPAELSHGILIHDHELTFYNYGSNHQECLAHVLRYLKGSMENEPDRVWNKQMHTLIREMIHYRNGLDPGCGCDTAKVAEYETRYRKILEKAKEEYEEIPCNDYYKEGYNFSSGSVINFVSLVINGSNLERIKYEYSYQRGAYY
;
A
#
# COMPACT_ATOMS: atom_id res chain seq x y z
N MET A 1 -100.88 -92.75 -122.23
CA MET A 1 -101.59 -93.52 -121.17
C MET A 1 -102.31 -92.52 -120.27
N ASN A 2 -103.46 -92.91 -119.70
CA ASN A 2 -104.57 -92.03 -119.29
C ASN A 2 -104.27 -91.12 -118.05
N PRO A 3 -104.43 -89.78 -118.08
CA PRO A 3 -104.02 -88.85 -117.01
C PRO A 3 -104.94 -88.81 -115.77
N SER A 4 -106.08 -89.52 -115.79
CA SER A 4 -107.06 -89.48 -114.70
C SER A 4 -106.71 -90.35 -113.48
N PHE A 5 -105.74 -91.26 -113.59
CA PHE A 5 -105.43 -92.23 -112.53
C PHE A 5 -104.46 -91.68 -111.47
N GLU A 6 -103.52 -90.80 -111.86
CA GLU A 6 -102.49 -90.26 -110.95
C GLU A 6 -103.03 -89.20 -109.97
N TYR A 7 -104.04 -88.42 -110.37
CA TYR A 7 -104.61 -87.38 -109.50
C TYR A 7 -105.42 -87.97 -108.33
N ILE A 8 -106.14 -89.06 -108.56
CA ILE A 8 -106.95 -89.73 -107.53
C ILE A 8 -106.04 -90.40 -106.50
N THR A 9 -104.94 -91.04 -106.93
CA THR A 9 -103.98 -91.67 -106.01
C THR A 9 -103.29 -90.64 -105.12
N HIS A 10 -102.92 -89.46 -105.63
CA HIS A 10 -102.27 -88.44 -104.80
C HIS A 10 -103.20 -87.88 -103.68
N LEU A 11 -104.47 -87.66 -103.99
CA LEU A 11 -105.46 -87.22 -103.00
C LEU A 11 -105.72 -88.28 -101.92
N GLU A 12 -105.75 -89.57 -102.29
CA GLU A 12 -105.85 -90.66 -101.33
C GLU A 12 -104.64 -90.71 -100.39
N TYR A 13 -103.41 -90.51 -100.87
CA TYR A 13 -102.22 -90.46 -100.02
C TYR A 13 -102.25 -89.29 -99.03
N ARG A 14 -102.72 -88.10 -99.45
CA ARG A 14 -102.87 -86.95 -98.56
C ARG A 14 -103.95 -87.16 -97.51
N LEU A 15 -105.09 -87.75 -97.89
CA LEU A 15 -106.15 -88.09 -96.93
C LEU A 15 -105.64 -89.12 -95.92
N LYS A 16 -104.85 -90.11 -96.37
CA LYS A 16 -104.24 -91.14 -95.50
C LYS A 16 -103.21 -90.55 -94.54
N ALA A 17 -102.38 -89.61 -95.00
CA ALA A 17 -101.40 -88.93 -94.16
C ALA A 17 -102.08 -88.02 -93.10
N SER A 18 -103.10 -87.26 -93.50
CA SER A 18 -103.85 -86.40 -92.56
C SER A 18 -104.68 -87.23 -91.56
N GLN A 19 -105.28 -88.34 -92.00
CA GLN A 19 -105.92 -89.29 -91.09
C GLN A 19 -104.91 -89.98 -90.15
N ALA A 20 -103.69 -90.25 -90.60
CA ALA A 20 -102.63 -90.78 -89.74
C ALA A 20 -102.19 -89.76 -88.68
N GLU A 21 -102.12 -88.47 -89.02
CA GLU A 21 -101.78 -87.41 -88.07
C GLU A 21 -102.88 -87.16 -87.04
N VAL A 22 -104.15 -87.15 -87.46
CA VAL A 22 -105.30 -87.06 -86.55
C VAL A 22 -105.40 -88.30 -85.66
N ARG A 23 -105.08 -89.50 -86.17
CA ARG A 23 -104.97 -90.71 -85.35
C ARG A 23 -103.80 -90.63 -84.36
N ALA A 24 -102.65 -90.07 -84.73
CA ALA A 24 -101.50 -89.94 -83.83
C ALA A 24 -101.75 -88.98 -82.65
N PHE A 25 -102.56 -87.94 -82.86
CA PHE A 25 -103.05 -87.07 -81.77
C PHE A 25 -104.19 -87.72 -80.97
N ARG A 26 -105.19 -88.34 -81.62
CA ARG A 26 -106.29 -89.05 -80.92
C ARG A 26 -105.82 -90.29 -80.14
N SER A 27 -104.71 -90.92 -80.55
CA SER A 27 -104.11 -92.07 -79.86
C SER A 27 -103.15 -91.67 -78.73
N GLY A 28 -102.95 -90.36 -78.48
CA GLY A 28 -102.08 -89.85 -77.42
C GLY A 28 -100.57 -90.00 -77.66
N LYS A 29 -100.13 -90.59 -78.78
CA LYS A 29 -98.72 -90.90 -79.05
C LYS A 29 -97.85 -89.64 -79.13
N LYS A 30 -98.38 -88.58 -79.75
CA LYS A 30 -97.69 -87.28 -79.87
C LYS A 30 -97.55 -86.55 -78.52
N PHE A 31 -98.44 -86.83 -77.56
CA PHE A 31 -98.39 -86.27 -76.21
C PHE A 31 -97.31 -86.96 -75.34
N GLN A 32 -97.11 -88.28 -75.55
CA GLN A 32 -96.04 -89.04 -74.91
C GLN A 32 -94.65 -88.56 -75.37
N ASP A 33 -94.46 -88.28 -76.66
CA ASP A 33 -93.19 -87.77 -77.18
C ASP A 33 -92.81 -86.39 -76.57
N ILE A 34 -93.79 -85.50 -76.38
CA ILE A 34 -93.58 -84.18 -75.74
C ILE A 34 -93.22 -84.35 -74.26
N GLN A 35 -93.93 -85.22 -73.53
CA GLN A 35 -93.61 -85.50 -72.12
C GLN A 35 -92.21 -86.10 -71.96
N GLU A 36 -91.78 -86.95 -72.89
CA GLU A 36 -90.44 -87.55 -72.85
C GLU A 36 -89.34 -86.52 -73.17
N MET A 37 -89.60 -85.58 -74.09
CA MET A 37 -88.69 -84.46 -74.35
C MET A 37 -88.55 -83.55 -73.11
N GLN A 38 -89.68 -83.15 -72.51
CA GLN A 38 -89.68 -82.33 -71.30
C GLN A 38 -89.01 -83.03 -70.11
N ARG A 39 -89.17 -84.36 -69.98
CA ARG A 39 -88.48 -85.15 -68.95
C ARG A 39 -86.97 -85.08 -69.15
N LYS A 40 -86.48 -85.24 -70.38
CA LYS A 40 -85.04 -85.16 -70.70
C LYS A 40 -84.47 -83.76 -70.44
N GLU A 41 -85.17 -82.70 -70.83
CA GLU A 41 -84.76 -81.31 -70.52
C GLU A 41 -84.69 -81.06 -69.02
N ARG A 42 -85.70 -81.53 -68.27
CA ARG A 42 -85.75 -81.39 -66.81
C ARG A 42 -84.61 -82.13 -66.13
N GLU A 43 -84.26 -83.33 -66.60
CA GLU A 43 -83.11 -84.07 -66.09
C GLU A 43 -81.77 -83.36 -66.34
N VAL A 44 -81.59 -82.71 -67.50
CA VAL A 44 -80.39 -81.91 -67.81
C VAL A 44 -80.30 -80.69 -66.90
N LEU A 45 -81.38 -79.91 -66.79
CA LEU A 45 -81.45 -78.76 -65.89
C LEU A 45 -81.25 -79.15 -64.43
N GLU A 46 -81.79 -80.29 -63.98
CA GLU A 46 -81.56 -80.80 -62.62
C GLU A 46 -80.10 -81.25 -62.39
N ARG A 47 -79.40 -81.73 -63.42
CA ARG A 47 -77.95 -82.00 -63.33
C ARG A 47 -77.15 -80.70 -63.24
N GLU A 48 -77.48 -79.70 -64.04
CA GLU A 48 -76.84 -78.38 -64.00
C GLU A 48 -77.08 -77.68 -62.66
N LEU A 49 -78.32 -77.67 -62.15
CA LEU A 49 -78.64 -77.15 -60.83
C LEU A 49 -77.86 -77.84 -59.70
N ARG A 50 -77.64 -79.17 -59.82
CA ARG A 50 -76.82 -79.93 -58.85
C ARG A 50 -75.33 -79.62 -58.97
N ALA A 51 -74.83 -79.24 -60.14
CA ALA A 51 -73.45 -78.81 -60.34
C ALA A 51 -73.25 -77.40 -59.77
N LEU A 52 -74.11 -76.45 -60.14
CA LEU A 52 -74.10 -75.07 -59.63
C LEU A 52 -74.26 -75.01 -58.10
N LYS A 53 -75.14 -75.82 -57.51
CA LYS A 53 -75.25 -75.90 -56.04
C LYS A 53 -73.96 -76.38 -55.37
N ARG A 54 -73.24 -77.32 -55.99
CA ARG A 54 -71.95 -77.80 -55.48
C ARG A 54 -70.87 -76.72 -55.59
N GLU A 55 -70.80 -76.02 -56.72
CA GLU A 55 -69.88 -74.90 -56.90
C GLU A 55 -70.17 -73.75 -55.93
N LEU A 56 -71.43 -73.39 -55.73
CA LEU A 56 -71.85 -72.36 -54.78
C LEU A 56 -71.46 -72.73 -53.35
N MET A 57 -71.65 -73.99 -52.94
CA MET A 57 -71.20 -74.45 -51.62
C MET A 57 -69.67 -74.37 -51.48
N LYS A 58 -68.93 -74.73 -52.53
CA LYS A 58 -67.46 -74.64 -52.53
C LYS A 58 -66.98 -73.20 -52.44
N ALA A 59 -67.54 -72.29 -53.24
CA ALA A 59 -67.22 -70.86 -53.19
C ALA A 59 -67.59 -70.22 -51.84
N HIS A 60 -68.71 -70.64 -51.23
CA HIS A 60 -69.08 -70.18 -49.89
C HIS A 60 -68.09 -70.66 -48.82
N GLN A 61 -67.61 -71.90 -48.93
CA GLN A 61 -66.59 -72.44 -48.04
C GLN A 61 -65.25 -71.72 -48.21
N GLU A 62 -64.81 -71.48 -49.44
CA GLU A 62 -63.61 -70.67 -49.75
C GLU A 62 -63.75 -69.23 -49.19
N THR A 63 -64.93 -68.61 -49.33
CA THR A 63 -65.19 -67.27 -48.76
C THR A 63 -65.08 -67.27 -47.24
N LYS A 64 -65.57 -68.32 -46.57
CA LYS A 64 -65.46 -68.49 -45.12
C LYS A 64 -64.00 -68.69 -44.68
N GLU A 65 -63.24 -69.49 -45.42
CA GLU A 65 -61.81 -69.70 -45.18
C GLU A 65 -61.01 -68.41 -45.34
N VAL A 66 -61.20 -67.67 -46.44
CA VAL A 66 -60.54 -66.38 -46.68
C VAL A 66 -60.92 -65.36 -45.61
N ARG A 67 -62.19 -65.29 -45.22
CA ARG A 67 -62.63 -64.41 -44.11
C ARG A 67 -61.89 -64.74 -42.81
N ASN A 68 -61.79 -66.02 -42.45
CA ASN A 68 -61.10 -66.45 -41.23
C ASN A 68 -59.61 -66.09 -41.28
N GLN A 69 -58.95 -66.33 -42.42
CA GLN A 69 -57.54 -65.93 -42.61
C GLN A 69 -57.34 -64.41 -42.47
N TRP A 70 -58.25 -63.60 -43.03
CA TRP A 70 -58.20 -62.15 -42.85
C TRP A 70 -58.37 -61.74 -41.39
N PHE A 71 -59.30 -62.36 -40.66
CA PHE A 71 -59.45 -62.09 -39.22
C PHE A 71 -58.19 -62.42 -38.43
N GLU A 72 -57.55 -63.56 -38.70
CA GLU A 72 -56.28 -63.94 -38.07
C GLU A 72 -55.17 -62.90 -38.33
N VAL A 73 -55.02 -62.47 -39.60
CA VAL A 73 -54.03 -61.45 -39.97
C VAL A 73 -54.29 -60.11 -39.27
N PHE A 74 -55.55 -59.67 -39.21
CA PHE A 74 -55.89 -58.41 -38.53
C PHE A 74 -55.70 -58.50 -37.02
N GLU A 75 -56.06 -59.62 -36.39
CA GLU A 75 -55.79 -59.84 -34.97
C GLU A 75 -54.29 -59.83 -34.66
N ASP A 76 -53.47 -60.45 -35.50
CA ASP A 76 -52.03 -60.48 -35.30
C ASP A 76 -51.38 -59.12 -35.55
N LEU A 77 -51.85 -58.37 -36.56
CA LEU A 77 -51.42 -56.99 -36.80
C LEU A 77 -51.77 -56.08 -35.62
N GLN A 78 -52.99 -56.22 -35.06
CA GLN A 78 -53.41 -55.48 -33.87
C GLN A 78 -52.54 -55.83 -32.66
N LYS A 79 -52.27 -57.13 -32.43
CA LYS A 79 -51.37 -57.57 -31.36
C LYS A 79 -49.96 -57.00 -31.53
N GLU A 80 -49.43 -56.95 -32.75
CA GLU A 80 -48.13 -56.32 -33.01
C GLU A 80 -48.13 -54.82 -32.72
N GLN A 81 -49.17 -54.11 -33.16
CA GLN A 81 -49.29 -52.68 -32.95
C GLN A 81 -49.40 -52.36 -31.45
N ASP A 82 -50.23 -53.10 -30.71
CA ASP A 82 -50.36 -52.97 -29.25
C ASP A 82 -49.04 -53.27 -28.53
N ARG A 83 -48.27 -54.26 -29.00
CA ARG A 83 -46.93 -54.56 -28.46
C ARG A 83 -45.95 -53.41 -28.71
N LYS A 84 -45.92 -52.87 -29.93
CA LYS A 84 -45.08 -51.71 -30.30
C LYS A 84 -45.47 -50.48 -29.49
N GLU A 85 -46.75 -50.21 -29.33
CA GLU A 85 -47.25 -49.08 -28.54
C GLU A 85 -46.90 -49.22 -27.05
N LYS A 86 -47.08 -50.42 -26.46
CA LYS A 86 -46.67 -50.69 -25.08
C LYS A 86 -45.17 -50.51 -24.88
N ALA A 87 -44.35 -51.00 -25.82
CA ALA A 87 -42.91 -50.82 -25.77
C ALA A 87 -42.51 -49.34 -25.87
N LEU A 88 -43.14 -48.58 -26.78
CA LEU A 88 -42.88 -47.15 -26.94
C LEU A 88 -43.28 -46.36 -25.68
N ARG A 89 -44.46 -46.64 -25.11
CA ARG A 89 -44.94 -46.02 -23.86
C ARG A 89 -44.00 -46.33 -22.68
N TYR A 90 -43.50 -47.57 -22.60
CA TYR A 90 -42.51 -47.96 -21.61
C TYR A 90 -41.22 -47.14 -21.76
N TRP A 91 -40.68 -47.07 -22.97
CA TRP A 91 -39.46 -46.31 -23.25
C TRP A 91 -39.62 -44.81 -23.01
N LEU A 92 -40.75 -44.22 -23.41
CA LEU A 92 -41.07 -42.81 -23.13
C LEU A 92 -41.04 -42.53 -21.61
N LYS A 93 -41.65 -43.39 -20.80
CA LYS A 93 -41.64 -43.27 -19.34
C LYS A 93 -40.22 -43.38 -18.75
N GLN A 94 -39.35 -44.24 -19.32
CA GLN A 94 -37.96 -44.32 -18.88
C GLN A 94 -37.15 -43.08 -19.27
N MET A 95 -37.39 -42.53 -20.47
CA MET A 95 -36.73 -41.31 -20.93
C MET A 95 -37.16 -40.09 -20.13
N GLU A 96 -38.45 -39.97 -19.79
CA GLU A 96 -38.97 -38.92 -18.91
C GLU A 96 -38.31 -38.97 -17.52
N LYS A 97 -38.22 -40.15 -16.91
CA LYS A 97 -37.49 -40.32 -15.63
C LYS A 97 -36.02 -39.91 -15.73
N ARG A 98 -35.35 -40.25 -16.83
CA ARG A 98 -33.95 -39.87 -17.07
C ARG A 98 -33.81 -38.36 -17.26
N ALA A 99 -34.73 -37.73 -17.98
CA ALA A 99 -34.74 -36.28 -18.19
C ALA A 99 -34.93 -35.53 -16.87
N LEU A 100 -35.93 -35.91 -16.06
CA LEU A 100 -36.16 -35.32 -14.73
C LEU A 100 -34.94 -35.46 -13.82
N LYS A 101 -34.30 -36.65 -13.79
CA LYS A 101 -33.08 -36.85 -13.00
C LYS A 101 -31.91 -36.00 -13.50
N ALA A 102 -31.82 -35.77 -14.82
CA ALA A 102 -30.79 -34.91 -15.39
C ALA A 102 -31.02 -33.42 -15.05
N GLU A 103 -32.29 -32.98 -15.06
CA GLU A 103 -32.67 -31.63 -14.62
C GLU A 103 -32.39 -31.40 -13.14
N GLU A 104 -32.73 -32.36 -12.28
CA GLU A 104 -32.41 -32.33 -10.84
C GLU A 104 -30.90 -32.25 -10.61
N ASN A 105 -30.11 -33.13 -11.23
CA ASN A 105 -28.65 -33.10 -11.14
C ASN A 105 -28.05 -31.78 -11.65
N TYR A 106 -28.65 -31.17 -12.67
CA TYR A 106 -28.23 -29.87 -13.19
C TYR A 106 -28.52 -28.75 -12.20
N GLY A 107 -29.71 -28.75 -11.58
CA GLY A 107 -30.05 -27.84 -10.49
C GLY A 107 -29.06 -27.92 -9.33
N ASP A 108 -28.80 -29.14 -8.83
CA ASP A 108 -27.83 -29.39 -7.76
C ASP A 108 -26.42 -28.91 -8.12
N ALA A 109 -26.01 -29.08 -9.37
CA ALA A 109 -24.71 -28.61 -9.86
C ALA A 109 -24.65 -27.07 -9.93
N GLN A 110 -25.74 -26.42 -10.36
CA GLN A 110 -25.82 -24.96 -10.38
C GLN A 110 -25.78 -24.38 -8.97
N ASP A 111 -26.48 -24.98 -8.01
CA ASP A 111 -26.46 -24.55 -6.62
C ASP A 111 -25.06 -24.70 -6.00
N LYS A 112 -24.37 -25.82 -6.23
CA LYS A 112 -22.97 -26.00 -5.82
C LYS A 112 -22.03 -24.96 -6.46
N ILE A 113 -22.20 -24.65 -7.74
CA ILE A 113 -21.40 -23.60 -8.41
C ILE A 113 -21.65 -22.24 -7.77
N LYS A 114 -22.91 -21.94 -7.40
CA LYS A 114 -23.28 -20.70 -6.73
C LYS A 114 -22.63 -20.60 -5.34
N GLU A 115 -22.68 -21.66 -4.55
CA GLU A 115 -22.01 -21.73 -3.24
C GLU A 115 -20.49 -21.53 -3.36
N LEU A 116 -19.84 -22.23 -4.30
CA LEU A 116 -18.41 -22.07 -4.55
C LEU A 116 -18.05 -20.65 -4.99
N ARG A 117 -18.88 -20.00 -5.81
CA ARG A 117 -18.68 -18.59 -6.20
C ARG A 117 -18.79 -17.65 -5.01
N HIS A 118 -19.78 -17.84 -4.14
CA HIS A 118 -19.91 -17.05 -2.92
C HIS A 118 -18.68 -17.23 -2.02
N GLY A 119 -18.27 -18.47 -1.76
CA GLY A 119 -17.05 -18.75 -0.99
C GLY A 119 -15.79 -18.15 -1.62
N PHE A 120 -15.66 -18.19 -2.95
CA PHE A 120 -14.55 -17.55 -3.65
C PHE A 120 -14.52 -16.03 -3.45
N TYR A 121 -15.67 -15.36 -3.54
CA TYR A 121 -15.75 -13.91 -3.30
C TYR A 121 -15.44 -13.55 -1.86
N GLU A 122 -15.92 -14.32 -0.88
CA GLU A 122 -15.61 -14.11 0.54
C GLU A 122 -14.11 -14.26 0.81
N VAL A 123 -13.49 -15.32 0.31
CA VAL A 123 -12.05 -15.55 0.46
C VAL A 123 -11.24 -14.48 -0.27
N ALA A 124 -11.66 -14.08 -1.48
CA ALA A 124 -10.97 -13.02 -2.24
C ALA A 124 -11.04 -11.67 -1.51
N ALA A 125 -12.19 -11.32 -0.93
CA ALA A 125 -12.34 -10.11 -0.13
C ALA A 125 -11.48 -10.14 1.14
N ALA A 126 -11.49 -11.26 1.87
CA ALA A 126 -10.64 -11.44 3.05
C ALA A 126 -9.14 -11.39 2.71
N LEU A 127 -8.74 -11.99 1.58
CA LEU A 127 -7.35 -11.93 1.12
C LEU A 127 -6.92 -10.51 0.80
N GLU A 128 -7.79 -9.70 0.19
CA GLU A 128 -7.49 -8.30 -0.09
C GLU A 128 -7.38 -7.46 1.19
N GLU A 129 -8.27 -7.70 2.16
CA GLU A 129 -8.20 -7.09 3.48
C GLU A 129 -6.90 -7.44 4.22
N GLU A 130 -6.53 -8.73 4.22
CA GLU A 130 -5.30 -9.20 4.87
C GLU A 130 -4.02 -8.72 4.18
N LYS A 131 -3.99 -8.68 2.84
CA LYS A 131 -2.91 -8.03 2.07
C LYS A 131 -2.76 -6.57 2.49
N GLY A 132 -3.90 -5.88 2.62
CA GLY A 132 -3.95 -4.52 3.10
C GLY A 132 -3.37 -4.33 4.50
N LYS A 133 -3.81 -5.14 5.46
CA LYS A 133 -3.25 -5.17 6.83
C LYS A 133 -1.75 -5.46 6.83
N ASN A 134 -1.29 -6.38 5.99
CA ASN A 134 0.11 -6.72 5.87
C ASN A 134 0.94 -5.52 5.37
N LEU A 135 0.47 -4.82 4.34
CA LEU A 135 1.10 -3.58 3.85
C LEU A 135 1.16 -2.51 4.94
N LYS A 136 0.07 -2.31 5.70
CA LYS A 136 0.05 -1.36 6.85
C LYS A 136 1.11 -1.70 7.89
N LEU A 137 1.19 -2.96 8.29
CA LEU A 137 2.15 -3.43 9.27
C LEU A 137 3.58 -3.31 8.73
N MET A 138 3.80 -3.64 7.46
CA MET A 138 5.10 -3.45 6.80
C MET A 138 5.51 -1.98 6.79
N ALA A 139 4.61 -1.05 6.46
CA ALA A 139 4.86 0.39 6.51
C ALA A 139 5.19 0.89 7.93
N GLN A 140 4.46 0.41 8.95
CA GLN A 140 4.74 0.77 10.35
C GLN A 140 6.09 0.21 10.84
N VAL A 141 6.48 -0.98 10.40
CA VAL A 141 7.75 -1.63 10.76
C VAL A 141 8.94 -1.06 9.96
N SER A 142 8.70 -0.53 8.77
CA SER A 142 9.72 0.13 7.95
C SER A 142 9.98 1.57 8.40
N GLN A 143 9.07 2.21 9.14
CA GLN A 143 9.27 3.56 9.66
C GLN A 143 10.49 3.68 10.59
N ASP A 144 11.34 4.66 10.28
CA ASP A 144 12.53 5.04 11.02
C ASP A 144 12.77 6.55 10.97
N PHE A 145 13.86 7.02 11.60
CA PHE A 145 14.21 8.44 11.65
C PHE A 145 14.62 9.02 10.27
N GLU A 146 14.77 8.18 9.24
CA GLU A 146 15.18 8.59 7.90
C GLU A 146 14.00 8.72 6.93
N ASN A 147 12.87 8.08 7.21
CA ASN A 147 11.68 8.11 6.37
C ASN A 147 10.41 8.61 7.10
N SER A 148 10.52 8.98 8.39
CA SER A 148 9.40 9.46 9.22
C SER A 148 9.82 10.52 10.25
N SER A 149 8.85 11.22 10.83
CA SER A 149 9.11 12.22 11.90
C SER A 149 9.39 11.59 13.27
N PHE A 150 9.61 10.28 13.35
CA PHE A 150 10.01 9.64 14.60
C PHE A 150 11.48 9.93 14.93
N PRO A 151 11.80 10.47 16.11
CA PRO A 151 13.18 10.62 16.52
C PRO A 151 13.82 9.25 16.74
N SER A 152 15.14 9.16 16.58
CA SER A 152 15.91 7.92 16.74
C SER A 152 15.72 7.25 18.11
N SER A 153 15.45 8.04 19.15
CA SER A 153 15.15 7.57 20.51
C SER A 153 13.78 6.91 20.68
N SER A 154 12.84 7.18 19.77
CA SER A 154 11.46 6.66 19.81
C SER A 154 11.25 5.40 18.97
N GLN A 155 12.31 4.80 18.39
CA GLN A 155 12.20 3.53 17.67
C GLN A 155 11.85 2.37 18.62
N LYS A 156 10.61 1.89 18.54
CA LYS A 156 10.03 0.96 19.52
C LYS A 156 10.40 -0.52 19.33
N ILE A 157 10.98 -0.94 18.21
CA ILE A 157 11.18 -2.37 17.93
C ILE A 157 12.54 -2.59 17.26
N ARG A 158 13.51 -3.04 18.05
CA ARG A 158 14.93 -3.26 17.70
C ARG A 158 15.59 -1.99 17.18
N LYS A 159 16.63 -1.52 17.86
CA LYS A 159 17.56 -0.54 17.27
C LYS A 159 18.16 -1.21 16.03
N LYS A 160 17.51 -1.09 14.87
CA LYS A 160 18.10 -1.47 13.58
C LYS A 160 19.43 -0.73 13.55
N LYS A 161 20.51 -1.46 13.26
CA LYS A 161 21.84 -0.86 13.13
C LYS A 161 21.67 0.36 12.24
N VAL A 162 21.95 1.56 12.76
CA VAL A 162 21.82 2.84 12.04
C VAL A 162 22.42 2.62 10.65
N PRO A 163 21.60 2.46 9.60
CA PRO A 163 22.12 2.11 8.30
C PRO A 163 22.92 3.32 7.82
N ASN A 164 24.09 3.08 7.24
CA ASN A 164 24.86 4.17 6.70
C ASN A 164 24.12 4.71 5.47
N ASN A 165 23.39 5.82 5.66
CA ASN A 165 22.59 6.48 4.65
C ASN A 165 23.41 6.96 3.42
N ARG A 166 24.74 6.88 3.51
CA ARG A 166 25.67 7.14 2.42
C ARG A 166 25.55 6.04 1.37
N LYS A 167 24.86 6.33 0.25
CA LYS A 167 24.98 5.53 -0.99
C LYS A 167 26.46 5.34 -1.31
N VAL A 168 26.85 4.12 -1.68
CA VAL A 168 28.25 3.79 -2.01
C VAL A 168 28.66 4.67 -3.19
N THR A 169 29.45 5.70 -2.94
CA THR A 169 29.82 6.71 -3.95
C THR A 169 30.95 6.23 -4.88
N GLY A 170 31.40 4.98 -4.77
CA GLY A 170 32.63 4.47 -5.39
C GLY A 170 33.93 5.10 -4.86
N LYS A 171 33.84 6.27 -4.20
CA LYS A 171 34.95 6.99 -3.57
C LYS A 171 35.55 6.20 -2.39
N HIS A 172 36.86 5.98 -2.43
CA HIS A 172 37.58 5.35 -1.33
C HIS A 172 37.56 6.23 -0.05
N PRO A 173 37.55 5.64 1.15
CA PRO A 173 37.68 6.37 2.40
C PRO A 173 39.00 7.17 2.43
N GLY A 174 38.92 8.47 2.73
CA GLY A 174 40.08 9.37 2.80
C GLY A 174 40.00 10.55 1.84
N GLY A 175 41.06 11.35 1.80
CA GLY A 175 41.21 12.44 0.82
C GLY A 175 41.17 11.88 -0.60
N GLN A 176 40.31 12.44 -1.44
CA GLN A 176 40.21 11.99 -2.83
C GLN A 176 41.43 12.45 -3.63
N PRO A 177 41.79 11.76 -4.74
CA PRO A 177 42.85 12.22 -5.62
C PRO A 177 42.63 13.69 -6.02
N GLY A 178 43.65 14.53 -5.80
CA GLY A 178 43.58 15.99 -6.03
C GLY A 178 43.20 16.85 -4.82
N HIS A 179 42.76 16.27 -3.69
CA HIS A 179 42.56 17.05 -2.47
C HIS A 179 43.89 17.38 -1.78
N THR A 180 44.05 18.64 -1.39
CA THR A 180 45.16 19.12 -0.58
C THR A 180 45.17 18.41 0.78
N GLY A 181 46.27 17.73 1.10
CA GLY A 181 46.38 16.99 2.37
C GLY A 181 46.38 17.91 3.59
N HIS A 182 45.40 17.76 4.46
CA HIS A 182 45.37 18.47 5.75
C HIS A 182 46.22 17.72 6.80
N ARG A 183 47.41 18.24 7.11
CA ARG A 183 48.25 17.72 8.21
C ARG A 183 47.64 18.11 9.57
N ARG A 184 47.93 17.33 10.61
CA ARG A 184 47.58 17.70 12.00
C ARG A 184 48.19 19.06 12.33
N LYS A 185 47.35 19.99 12.80
CA LYS A 185 47.81 21.32 13.22
C LYS A 185 48.72 21.18 14.44
N ARG A 186 49.89 21.81 14.39
CA ARG A 186 50.79 21.94 15.53
C ARG A 186 50.21 22.92 16.54
N GLN A 187 50.47 22.66 17.81
CA GLN A 187 50.08 23.56 18.89
C GLN A 187 51.24 24.50 19.23
N THR A 188 50.93 25.70 19.69
CA THR A 188 51.94 26.60 20.26
C THR A 188 52.56 25.93 21.49
N PRO A 189 53.89 25.71 21.55
CA PRO A 189 54.53 25.10 22.71
C PRO A 189 54.30 25.93 23.98
N THR A 190 53.91 25.26 25.06
CA THR A 190 53.73 25.89 26.40
C THR A 190 55.04 26.00 27.18
N CYS A 191 56.09 25.35 26.70
CA CYS A 191 57.44 25.39 27.25
C CYS A 191 58.47 25.55 26.12
N PRO A 192 59.71 25.98 26.44
CA PRO A 192 60.79 26.04 25.46
C PRO A 192 61.02 24.69 24.77
N SER A 193 61.36 24.75 23.48
CA SER A 193 61.59 23.56 22.68
C SER A 193 62.80 22.79 23.18
N VAL A 194 62.64 21.49 23.44
CA VAL A 194 63.75 20.62 23.85
C VAL A 194 64.48 20.12 22.60
N LEU A 195 65.75 20.51 22.45
CA LEU A 195 66.62 19.97 21.42
C LEU A 195 67.28 18.68 21.93
N LEU A 196 66.93 17.56 21.30
CA LEU A 196 67.56 16.27 21.58
C LEU A 196 68.96 16.24 20.97
N GLN A 197 69.95 15.88 21.78
CA GLN A 197 71.31 15.66 21.30
C GLN A 197 71.46 14.20 20.85
N PRO A 198 72.16 13.94 19.73
CA PRO A 198 72.54 12.58 19.37
C PRO A 198 73.50 11.99 20.40
N ASP A 199 73.57 10.66 20.44
CA ASP A 199 74.50 9.96 21.32
C ASP A 199 75.96 10.30 20.98
N ARG A 200 76.85 10.22 21.98
CA ARG A 200 78.26 10.63 21.84
C ARG A 200 79.00 9.83 20.78
N GLU A 201 78.63 8.57 20.55
CA GLU A 201 79.22 7.73 19.51
C GLU A 201 78.99 8.31 18.11
N ILE A 202 77.80 8.83 17.83
CA ILE A 202 77.47 9.45 16.54
C ILE A 202 78.13 10.83 16.40
N LEU A 203 78.28 11.58 17.51
CA LEU A 203 78.97 12.88 17.49
C LEU A 203 80.46 12.74 17.20
N ASN A 204 81.08 11.63 17.61
CA ASN A 204 82.50 11.39 17.46
C ASN A 204 82.84 10.58 16.20
N ASP A 205 81.85 10.02 15.52
CA ASP A 205 82.02 9.32 14.25
C ASP A 205 82.17 10.35 13.11
N PRO A 206 83.34 10.40 12.42
CA PRO A 206 83.60 11.37 11.36
C PRO A 206 82.72 11.18 10.12
N ASP A 207 82.07 10.02 9.96
CA ASP A 207 81.20 9.72 8.82
C ASP A 207 79.81 10.35 8.96
N PHE A 208 79.40 10.76 10.17
CA PHE A 208 78.14 11.47 10.40
C PHE A 208 78.32 13.00 10.42
N LYS A 209 77.55 13.70 9.58
CA LYS A 209 77.55 15.18 9.52
C LYS A 209 76.17 15.74 9.80
N LYS A 210 76.11 16.78 10.65
CA LYS A 210 74.87 17.51 10.91
C LYS A 210 74.38 18.19 9.64
N THR A 211 73.13 17.93 9.26
CA THR A 211 72.50 18.56 8.10
C THR A 211 71.73 19.82 8.51
N ASN A 212 71.25 20.59 7.51
CA ASN A 212 70.34 21.72 7.70
C ASN A 212 68.88 21.28 7.93
N HIS A 213 68.61 19.98 7.99
CA HIS A 213 67.28 19.43 8.18
C HIS A 213 67.04 19.05 9.64
N THR A 214 66.01 19.63 10.26
CA THR A 214 65.61 19.30 11.63
C THR A 214 64.26 18.58 11.64
N ILE A 215 64.24 17.36 12.19
CA ILE A 215 63.00 16.62 12.41
C ILE A 215 62.38 17.11 13.72
N THR A 216 61.21 17.75 13.63
CA THR A 216 60.49 18.20 14.82
C THR A 216 59.31 17.29 15.12
N LYS A 217 59.14 16.90 16.39
CA LYS A 217 57.98 16.16 16.91
C LYS A 217 57.38 16.92 18.09
N GLN A 218 56.09 16.77 18.36
CA GLN A 218 55.41 17.41 19.49
C GLN A 218 54.70 16.36 20.33
N LEU A 219 54.96 16.35 21.64
CA LEU A 219 54.19 15.61 22.63
C LEU A 219 53.17 16.57 23.25
N VAL A 220 51.88 16.24 23.14
CA VAL A 220 50.78 17.03 23.71
C VAL A 220 50.20 16.23 24.88
N ASN A 221 50.32 16.75 26.09
CA ASN A 221 49.81 16.13 27.32
C ASN A 221 48.72 17.01 27.95
N ILE A 222 47.81 16.39 28.69
CA ILE A 222 46.80 17.07 29.51
C ILE A 222 47.07 16.70 30.97
N LYS A 223 47.08 17.69 31.87
CA LYS A 223 47.26 17.50 33.31
C LYS A 223 46.08 18.10 34.05
N MET A 224 45.44 17.32 34.92
CA MET A 224 44.46 17.83 35.90
C MET A 224 45.16 18.02 37.25
N VAL A 225 44.97 19.18 37.88
CA VAL A 225 45.49 19.50 39.21
C VAL A 225 44.33 20.00 40.06
N LEU A 226 44.15 19.41 41.24
CA LEU A 226 43.23 19.92 42.25
C LEU A 226 43.95 21.00 43.07
N GLU A 227 43.54 22.25 42.90
CA GLU A 227 44.06 23.41 43.62
C GLU A 227 43.12 23.74 44.80
N VAL A 228 43.69 23.87 46.01
CA VAL A 228 42.96 24.18 47.24
C VAL A 228 43.69 25.30 47.96
N THR A 229 42.96 26.34 48.37
CA THR A 229 43.47 27.49 49.12
C THR A 229 42.62 27.66 50.38
N ASP A 230 43.26 27.59 51.54
CA ASP A 230 42.62 27.88 52.82
C ASP A 230 42.74 29.38 53.13
N TYR A 231 41.62 29.99 53.53
CA TYR A 231 41.56 31.36 54.01
C TYR A 231 41.32 31.34 55.51
N TYR A 232 42.15 32.05 56.26
CA TYR A 232 42.02 32.20 57.71
C TYR A 232 41.72 33.66 58.04
N ALA A 233 40.74 33.89 58.91
CA ALA A 233 40.43 35.20 59.47
C ALA A 233 40.21 35.05 60.97
N ASP A 234 41.11 35.63 61.77
CA ASP A 234 40.96 35.64 63.22
C ASP A 234 39.77 36.52 63.64
N VAL A 235 39.01 36.05 64.62
CA VAL A 235 37.86 36.76 65.18
C VAL A 235 38.30 37.53 66.43
N TYR A 236 38.25 38.86 66.35
CA TYR A 236 38.50 39.76 67.45
C TYR A 236 37.19 40.08 68.17
N ARG A 237 37.25 40.25 69.48
CA ARG A 237 36.09 40.66 70.29
C ARG A 237 36.39 41.95 71.03
N ASN A 238 35.53 42.94 70.88
CA ASN A 238 35.59 44.18 71.63
C ASN A 238 35.18 43.89 73.09
N SER A 239 36.10 44.13 74.03
CA SER A 239 35.87 43.87 75.46
C SER A 239 34.84 44.80 76.11
N LYS A 240 34.54 45.95 75.49
CA LYS A 240 33.61 46.96 76.02
C LYS A 240 32.21 46.84 75.41
N THR A 241 32.12 46.64 74.09
CA THR A 241 30.82 46.56 73.39
C THR A 241 30.35 45.12 73.19
N GLY A 242 31.25 44.15 73.28
CA GLY A 242 30.96 42.73 73.04
C GLY A 242 30.92 42.34 71.56
N GLU A 243 31.01 43.30 70.64
CA GLU A 243 30.99 43.10 69.18
C GLU A 243 32.19 42.30 68.70
N THR A 244 31.99 41.52 67.64
CA THR A 244 33.01 40.69 67.00
C THR A 244 33.37 41.22 65.63
N TYR A 245 34.65 41.17 65.30
CA TYR A 245 35.20 41.59 64.01
C TYR A 245 36.11 40.50 63.46
N HIS A 246 36.04 40.25 62.15
CA HIS A 246 37.05 39.49 61.43
C HIS A 246 37.32 40.16 60.08
N ALA A 247 38.46 39.85 59.48
CA ALA A 247 38.77 40.32 58.12
C ALA A 247 37.74 39.75 57.13
N GLU A 248 37.37 40.55 56.12
CA GLU A 248 36.44 40.11 55.08
C GLU A 248 37.08 39.04 54.19
N PHE A 249 36.35 37.98 53.91
CA PHE A 249 36.77 36.97 52.95
C PHE A 249 36.61 37.48 51.50
N PRO A 250 37.40 36.99 50.54
CA PRO A 250 37.22 37.33 49.13
C PRO A 250 35.81 37.02 48.63
N ALA A 251 35.34 37.82 47.68
CA ALA A 251 33.99 37.69 47.13
C ALA A 251 33.71 36.27 46.61
N GLY A 252 32.60 35.67 47.09
CA GLY A 252 32.18 34.33 46.71
C GLY A 252 32.68 33.19 47.62
N ILE A 253 33.51 33.50 48.62
CA ILE A 253 33.89 32.58 49.70
C ILE A 253 32.94 32.82 50.88
N VAL A 254 31.89 31.99 50.97
CA VAL A 254 30.80 32.18 51.95
C VAL A 254 30.62 30.97 52.86
N ASN A 255 30.70 29.76 52.30
CA ASN A 255 30.59 28.52 53.07
C ASN A 255 31.97 28.05 53.53
N ASP A 256 32.03 27.07 54.43
CA ASP A 256 33.28 26.43 54.84
C ASP A 256 34.06 25.84 53.65
N VAL A 257 33.33 25.28 52.67
CA VAL A 257 33.89 24.76 51.43
C VAL A 257 33.18 25.37 50.23
N ASN A 258 33.94 26.06 49.38
CA ASN A 258 33.42 26.67 48.15
C ASN A 258 34.11 26.06 46.92
N TYR A 259 33.33 25.60 45.95
CA TYR A 259 33.88 25.13 44.68
C TYR A 259 34.13 26.29 43.71
N GLY A 260 35.34 26.37 43.18
CA GLY A 260 35.76 27.39 42.22
C GLY A 260 35.02 27.32 40.88
N GLY A 261 35.18 28.37 40.07
CA GLY A 261 34.54 28.49 38.75
C GLY A 261 34.96 27.39 37.77
N SER A 262 36.21 26.93 37.84
CA SER A 262 36.74 25.85 37.00
C SER A 262 35.97 24.54 37.19
N ILE A 263 35.75 24.12 38.44
CA ILE A 263 34.98 22.90 38.78
C ILE A 263 33.52 23.05 38.33
N LYS A 264 32.90 24.20 38.63
CA LYS A 264 31.51 24.50 38.27
C LYS A 264 31.28 24.48 36.76
N ALA A 265 32.15 25.15 36.00
CA ALA A 265 32.07 25.20 34.54
C ALA A 265 32.30 23.82 33.92
N PHE A 266 33.31 23.08 34.40
CA PHE A 266 33.62 21.75 33.89
C PHE A 266 32.46 20.76 34.09
N LEU A 267 31.86 20.74 35.28
CA LEU A 267 30.66 19.93 35.56
C LEU A 267 29.48 20.34 34.68
N PHE A 268 29.22 21.64 34.56
CA PHE A 268 28.13 22.15 33.73
C PHE A 268 28.28 21.71 32.27
N LEU A 269 29.48 21.82 31.69
CA LEU A 269 29.77 21.38 30.33
C LEU A 269 29.64 19.85 30.19
N LEU A 270 30.18 19.08 31.13
CA LEU A 270 30.02 17.62 31.09
C LEU A 270 28.55 17.20 31.07
N ASN A 271 27.70 17.84 31.86
CA ASN A 271 26.29 17.47 31.94
C ASN A 271 25.48 17.94 30.72
N ASN A 272 25.68 19.18 30.29
CA ASN A 272 24.81 19.80 29.28
C ASN A 272 25.37 19.65 27.86
N GLU A 273 26.69 19.79 27.66
CA GLU A 273 27.32 19.69 26.34
C GLU A 273 27.72 18.24 26.00
N CYS A 274 28.30 17.52 26.95
CA CYS A 274 28.72 16.13 26.74
C CYS A 274 27.62 15.09 27.08
N CYS A 275 26.42 15.54 27.45
CA CYS A 275 25.27 14.71 27.80
C CYS A 275 25.57 13.61 28.85
N THR A 276 26.47 13.88 29.80
CA THR A 276 26.79 12.91 30.87
C THR A 276 25.83 13.05 32.05
N SER A 277 25.49 11.94 32.71
CA SER A 277 24.66 12.01 33.93
C SER A 277 25.44 12.63 35.09
N ILE A 278 24.72 13.27 36.01
CA ILE A 278 25.30 13.88 37.23
C ILE A 278 26.23 12.88 37.94
N ASP A 279 25.80 11.64 38.12
CA ASP A 279 26.60 10.62 38.81
C ASP A 279 27.87 10.23 38.05
N LYS A 280 27.84 10.20 36.72
CA LYS A 280 29.03 9.95 35.90
C LYS A 280 30.02 11.10 35.99
N SER A 281 29.56 12.35 35.90
CA SER A 281 30.44 13.53 35.97
C SER A 281 31.10 13.65 37.35
N ARG A 282 30.35 13.38 38.42
CA ARG A 282 30.86 13.35 39.79
C ARG A 282 31.93 12.28 39.96
N ARG A 283 31.65 11.04 39.53
CA ARG A 283 32.59 9.93 39.60
C ARG A 283 33.86 10.25 38.81
N PHE A 284 33.72 10.76 37.60
CA PHE A 284 34.84 11.12 36.73
C PHE A 284 35.80 12.11 37.39
N LEU A 285 35.29 13.18 38.01
CA LEU A 285 36.13 14.15 38.72
C LEU A 285 36.73 13.59 40.02
N SER A 286 35.98 12.77 40.75
CA SER A 286 36.51 12.04 41.90
C SER A 286 37.70 11.19 41.48
N ASP A 287 37.57 10.37 40.43
CA ASP A 287 38.61 9.44 40.00
C ASP A 287 39.87 10.17 39.52
N LEU A 288 39.72 11.25 38.76
CA LEU A 288 40.85 12.07 38.29
C LEU A 288 41.56 12.81 39.43
N THR A 289 40.93 12.97 40.58
CA THR A 289 41.51 13.59 41.78
C THR A 289 41.88 12.58 42.86
N GLY A 290 41.89 11.28 42.55
CA GLY A 290 42.23 10.22 43.50
C GLY A 290 41.23 10.12 44.66
N GLY A 291 39.95 10.39 44.40
CA GLY A 291 38.87 10.34 45.38
C GLY A 291 38.71 11.59 46.24
N LYS A 292 39.57 12.61 46.08
CA LYS A 292 39.56 13.81 46.92
C LYS A 292 38.37 14.73 46.64
N LEU A 293 37.96 14.86 45.38
CA LEU A 293 36.87 15.75 44.99
C LEU A 293 35.51 15.02 45.01
N GLN A 294 34.83 15.04 46.14
CA GLN A 294 33.51 14.42 46.32
C GLN A 294 32.38 15.46 46.35
N ILE A 295 31.83 15.74 45.17
CA ILE A 295 30.78 16.76 45.01
C ILE A 295 29.41 16.14 45.25
N SER A 296 28.47 16.85 45.88
CA SER A 296 27.09 16.39 46.08
C SER A 296 26.24 16.52 44.80
N LYS A 297 25.22 15.67 44.63
CA LYS A 297 24.29 15.78 43.48
C LYS A 297 23.55 17.12 43.47
N GLY A 298 23.19 17.64 44.64
CA GLY A 298 22.49 18.90 44.81
C GLY A 298 23.28 20.09 44.25
N MET A 299 24.59 20.14 44.53
CA MET A 299 25.46 21.19 44.00
C MET A 299 25.50 21.15 42.47
N VAL A 300 25.71 19.96 41.87
CA VAL A 300 25.75 19.82 40.41
C VAL A 300 24.41 20.21 39.77
N ASN A 301 23.30 19.77 40.35
CA ASN A 301 21.95 20.09 39.85
C ASN A 301 21.64 21.59 39.90
N GLN A 302 22.18 22.31 40.90
CA GLN A 302 22.00 23.76 41.03
C GLN A 302 22.69 24.55 39.90
N LEU A 303 23.75 24.00 39.27
CA LEU A 303 24.52 24.68 38.24
C LEU A 303 23.65 25.13 37.06
N SER A 304 22.74 24.28 36.58
CA SER A 304 21.85 24.63 35.47
C SER A 304 20.90 25.79 35.83
N ARG A 305 20.40 25.83 37.07
CA ARG A 305 19.56 26.94 37.56
C ARG A 305 20.37 28.24 37.65
N THR A 306 21.59 28.18 38.18
CA THR A 306 22.48 29.34 38.27
C THR A 306 22.85 29.86 36.88
N PHE A 307 23.15 28.97 35.93
CA PHE A 307 23.44 29.35 34.55
C PHE A 307 22.22 30.01 33.90
N ALA A 308 21.02 29.45 34.05
CA ALA A 308 19.79 30.04 33.51
C ALA A 308 19.52 31.45 34.05
N GLN A 309 19.80 31.69 35.34
CA GLN A 309 19.66 33.03 35.95
C GLN A 309 20.69 34.02 35.40
N LYS A 310 21.97 33.62 35.29
CA LYS A 310 23.06 34.48 34.82
C LYS A 310 22.96 34.79 33.32
N SER A 311 22.43 33.86 32.53
CA SER A 311 22.29 33.99 31.07
C SER A 311 21.00 34.71 30.63
N LYS A 312 20.22 35.29 31.56
CA LYS A 312 18.93 35.92 31.23
C LYS A 312 19.06 37.05 30.21
N VAL A 313 20.12 37.85 30.30
CA VAL A 313 20.39 38.95 29.34
C VAL A 313 20.73 38.36 27.96
N ASP A 314 21.54 37.31 27.90
CA ASP A 314 21.88 36.62 26.65
C ASP A 314 20.65 35.98 26.00
N GLN A 315 19.77 35.37 26.81
CA GLN A 315 18.50 34.80 26.35
C GLN A 315 17.58 35.88 25.77
N GLN A 316 17.45 37.03 26.43
CA GLN A 316 16.65 38.16 25.94
C GLN A 316 17.22 38.76 24.65
N LYS A 317 18.56 38.86 24.56
CA LYS A 317 19.23 39.28 23.34
C LYS A 317 18.96 38.32 22.18
N ALA A 318 19.13 37.01 22.42
CA ALA A 318 18.87 35.99 21.42
C ALA A 318 17.40 35.98 20.98
N PHE A 319 16.46 36.17 21.91
CA PHE A 319 15.04 36.29 21.61
C PHE A 319 14.77 37.47 20.66
N SER A 320 15.31 38.66 20.98
CA SER A 320 15.14 39.86 20.15
C SER A 320 15.77 39.72 18.77
N GLU A 321 16.96 39.11 18.68
CA GLU A 321 17.65 38.86 17.40
C GLU A 321 16.90 37.85 16.51
N LEU A 322 16.28 36.83 17.11
CA LEU A 322 15.43 35.88 16.39
C LEU A 322 14.10 36.51 15.95
N LEU A 323 13.54 37.41 16.75
CA LEU A 323 12.26 38.07 16.46
C LEU A 323 12.32 38.93 15.19
N VAL A 324 13.43 39.62 14.97
CA VAL A 324 13.65 40.49 13.79
C VAL A 324 14.26 39.75 12.60
N ALA A 325 14.48 38.44 12.71
CA ALA A 325 15.06 37.65 11.63
C ALA A 325 14.06 37.57 10.46
N PRO A 326 14.49 37.85 9.21
CA PRO A 326 13.61 37.76 8.05
C PRO A 326 13.14 36.33 7.80
N ILE A 327 13.95 35.34 8.18
CA ILE A 327 13.67 33.91 8.09
C ILE A 327 13.90 33.30 9.46
N LEU A 328 12.90 32.56 9.94
CA LEU A 328 12.94 31.86 11.22
C LEU A 328 12.58 30.40 11.02
N HIS A 329 13.53 29.51 11.28
CA HIS A 329 13.29 28.08 11.37
C HIS A 329 12.61 27.76 12.70
N THR A 330 11.55 26.95 12.65
CA THR A 330 10.84 26.47 13.83
C THR A 330 10.69 24.96 13.78
N ASP A 331 10.96 24.31 14.90
CA ASP A 331 10.78 22.87 15.09
C ASP A 331 10.24 22.61 16.50
N CYS A 332 9.58 21.47 16.73
CA CYS A 332 9.02 21.10 18.02
C CYS A 332 9.36 19.65 18.33
N THR A 333 10.24 19.45 19.32
CA THR A 333 10.57 18.10 19.79
C THR A 333 9.86 17.76 21.09
N ASN A 334 9.47 16.51 21.23
CA ASN A 334 8.90 15.99 22.48
C ASN A 334 10.00 15.81 23.54
N ALA A 335 9.64 16.09 24.78
CA ALA A 335 10.46 15.88 25.98
C ALA A 335 9.62 15.24 27.10
N ARG A 336 10.30 14.80 28.16
CA ARG A 336 9.65 14.27 29.37
C ARG A 336 10.18 14.99 30.60
N VAL A 337 9.27 15.53 31.40
CA VAL A 337 9.58 16.17 32.68
C VAL A 337 8.78 15.46 33.76
N ASN A 338 9.47 14.83 34.73
CA ASN A 338 8.84 14.08 35.82
C ASN A 338 7.79 13.05 35.33
N GLY A 339 8.09 12.35 34.24
CA GLY A 339 7.20 11.36 33.63
C GLY A 339 6.07 11.94 32.77
N LYS A 340 5.80 13.25 32.82
CA LYS A 340 4.80 13.92 31.99
C LYS A 340 5.39 14.36 30.66
N ASN A 341 4.54 14.46 29.63
CA ASN A 341 4.93 15.03 28.34
C ASN A 341 5.25 16.51 28.50
N ALA A 342 6.32 16.95 27.86
CA ALA A 342 6.67 18.33 27.64
C ALA A 342 7.13 18.49 26.18
N TYR A 343 7.25 19.72 25.72
CA TYR A 343 7.59 20.05 24.35
C TYR A 343 8.68 21.12 24.37
N VAL A 344 9.67 20.99 23.48
CA VAL A 344 10.74 21.98 23.32
C VAL A 344 10.59 22.57 21.94
N PHE A 345 10.19 23.84 21.90
CA PHE A 345 10.11 24.66 20.71
C PHE A 345 11.51 25.20 20.40
N ILE A 346 11.94 25.01 19.17
CA ILE A 346 13.25 25.41 18.68
C ILE A 346 13.01 26.51 17.68
N CYS A 347 13.58 27.69 17.91
CA CYS A 347 13.55 28.82 16.99
C CYS A 347 14.99 29.14 16.59
N ALA A 348 15.31 29.11 15.30
CA ALA A 348 16.66 29.35 14.82
C ALA A 348 16.66 30.24 13.56
N LYS A 349 17.68 31.07 13.41
CA LYS A 349 17.91 31.81 12.16
C LYS A 349 19.04 31.16 11.34
N PRO A 350 19.18 31.47 10.04
CA PRO A 350 20.10 30.77 9.14
C PRO A 350 21.59 30.81 9.52
N ASP A 351 22.02 31.75 10.36
CA ASP A 351 23.42 31.86 10.80
C ASP A 351 23.80 30.89 11.95
N GLY A 352 22.83 30.10 12.44
CA GLY A 352 23.03 29.09 13.45
C GLY A 352 22.68 29.51 14.88
N GLN A 353 22.29 30.78 15.12
CA GLN A 353 21.73 31.15 16.43
C GLN A 353 20.38 30.46 16.63
N ALA A 354 20.24 29.77 17.77
CA ALA A 354 19.03 29.05 18.13
C ALA A 354 18.63 29.32 19.58
N LEU A 355 17.31 29.33 19.83
CA LEU A 355 16.70 29.42 21.14
C LEU A 355 15.77 28.22 21.34
N TYR A 356 15.88 27.61 22.51
CA TYR A 356 15.09 26.45 22.91
C TYR A 356 14.16 26.87 24.04
N THR A 357 12.85 26.78 23.81
CA THR A 357 11.81 27.14 24.78
C THR A 357 11.02 25.91 25.17
N ALA A 358 11.01 25.58 26.46
CA ALA A 358 10.24 24.46 26.99
C ALA A 358 8.80 24.88 27.31
N SER A 359 7.84 24.02 26.98
CA SER A 359 6.42 24.19 27.32
C SER A 359 5.81 22.85 27.76
N GLU A 360 4.82 22.90 28.65
CA GLU A 360 4.02 21.72 29.03
C GLU A 360 2.92 21.40 28.02
N LYS A 361 2.60 22.34 27.11
CA LYS A 361 1.54 22.22 26.11
C LYS A 361 2.12 22.21 24.69
N LYS A 362 1.51 21.42 23.81
CA LYS A 362 1.75 21.47 22.35
C LYS A 362 0.78 22.48 21.70
N GLY A 363 1.03 22.81 20.44
CA GLY A 363 0.15 23.66 19.64
C GLY A 363 0.26 25.13 20.01
N HIS A 364 -0.79 25.90 19.76
CA HIS A 364 -0.81 27.36 19.97
C HIS A 364 -0.40 27.79 21.38
N GLU A 365 -0.87 27.08 22.41
CA GLU A 365 -0.48 27.36 23.79
C GLU A 365 1.02 27.14 24.05
N GLY A 366 1.65 26.25 23.30
CA GLY A 366 3.09 26.02 23.37
C GLY A 366 3.93 27.06 22.63
N VAL A 367 3.37 27.66 21.57
CA VAL A 367 4.02 28.73 20.79
C VAL A 367 4.09 30.03 21.59
N LYS A 368 3.17 30.26 22.53
CA LYS A 368 3.18 31.45 23.39
C LYS A 368 4.52 31.63 24.12
N GLY A 369 5.08 32.82 24.05
CA GLY A 369 6.38 33.16 24.63
C GLY A 369 7.59 32.68 23.82
N THR A 370 7.40 32.16 22.62
CA THR A 370 8.49 31.84 21.68
C THR A 370 8.68 32.96 20.66
N PRO A 371 9.86 33.10 20.04
CA PRO A 371 10.05 34.04 18.93
C PRO A 371 9.06 33.84 17.77
N ALA A 372 8.60 32.59 17.55
CA ALA A 372 7.65 32.27 16.50
C ALA A 372 6.28 32.96 16.71
N GLU A 373 5.85 33.20 17.95
CA GLU A 373 4.57 33.87 18.25
C GLU A 373 4.50 35.28 17.65
N LEU A 374 5.61 36.01 17.72
CA LEU A 374 5.69 37.43 17.41
C LEU A 374 6.44 37.71 16.10
N SER A 375 6.98 36.67 15.45
CA SER A 375 7.74 36.82 14.22
C SER A 375 6.84 37.36 13.11
N HIS A 376 7.38 38.32 12.35
CA HIS A 376 6.79 38.82 11.11
C HIS A 376 7.57 38.33 9.88
N GLY A 377 8.57 37.47 10.08
CA GLY A 377 9.36 36.88 9.01
C GLY A 377 8.68 35.69 8.35
N ILE A 378 9.44 35.02 7.49
CA ILE A 378 9.06 33.73 6.89
C ILE A 378 9.37 32.62 7.89
N LEU A 379 8.37 31.80 8.22
CA LEU A 379 8.56 30.64 9.08
C LEU A 379 8.86 29.39 8.25
N ILE A 380 9.97 28.72 8.58
CA ILE A 380 10.34 27.42 8.02
C ILE A 380 10.04 26.34 9.05
N HIS A 381 9.05 25.49 8.79
CA HIS A 381 8.55 24.52 9.78
C HIS A 381 8.20 23.16 9.16
N ASP A 382 7.84 22.19 10.00
CA ASP A 382 7.63 20.78 9.64
C ASP A 382 6.15 20.40 9.42
N HIS A 383 5.49 20.98 8.43
CA HIS A 383 4.05 20.79 8.13
C HIS A 383 3.11 20.82 9.36
N GLU A 384 3.55 21.42 10.47
CA GLU A 384 2.80 21.47 11.71
C GLU A 384 1.80 22.62 11.62
N LEU A 385 0.52 22.26 11.55
CA LEU A 385 -0.60 23.16 11.29
C LEU A 385 -0.63 24.38 12.20
N THR A 386 -0.15 24.22 13.43
CA THR A 386 -0.03 25.31 14.40
C THR A 386 0.75 26.49 13.84
N PHE A 387 1.89 26.25 13.19
CA PHE A 387 2.80 27.31 12.75
C PHE A 387 2.25 28.13 11.57
N TYR A 388 1.28 27.61 10.81
CA TYR A 388 0.61 28.34 9.73
C TYR A 388 -0.19 29.57 10.17
N ASN A 389 -0.35 29.78 11.49
CA ASN A 389 -1.06 30.93 12.04
C ASN A 389 -0.11 32.07 12.48
N TYR A 390 1.20 31.93 12.24
CA TYR A 390 2.24 32.86 12.71
C TYR A 390 3.17 33.28 11.57
N GLY A 391 3.93 34.37 11.72
CA GLY A 391 4.75 34.87 10.62
C GLY A 391 3.95 35.55 9.51
N SER A 392 4.65 36.02 8.48
CA SER A 392 4.05 36.67 7.31
C SER A 392 3.95 35.75 6.09
N ASN A 393 4.77 34.70 6.05
CA ASN A 393 4.77 33.69 5.00
C ASN A 393 5.41 32.40 5.52
N HIS A 394 5.29 31.32 4.75
CA HIS A 394 5.72 29.99 5.17
C HIS A 394 6.49 29.27 4.09
N GLN A 395 7.42 28.43 4.55
CA GLN A 395 8.05 27.43 3.71
C GLN A 395 8.12 26.12 4.49
N GLU A 396 7.86 25.02 3.81
CA GLU A 396 8.11 23.71 4.37
C GLU A 396 9.60 23.44 4.57
N CYS A 397 9.93 22.74 5.66
CA CYS A 397 11.29 22.33 5.94
C CYS A 397 11.73 21.26 4.93
N LEU A 398 12.70 21.61 4.07
CA LEU A 398 13.15 20.73 2.99
C LEU A 398 13.73 19.40 3.49
N ALA A 399 14.31 19.39 4.69
CA ALA A 399 14.79 18.17 5.31
C ALA A 399 13.64 17.22 5.66
N HIS A 400 12.51 17.75 6.14
CA HIS A 400 11.30 16.97 6.40
C HIS A 400 10.64 16.52 5.09
N VAL A 401 10.55 17.41 4.11
CA VAL A 401 10.03 17.07 2.77
C VAL A 401 10.81 15.91 2.15
N LEU A 402 12.15 15.96 2.15
CA LEU A 402 12.97 14.86 1.62
C LEU A 402 12.76 13.56 2.39
N ARG A 403 12.53 13.65 3.70
CA ARG A 403 12.19 12.51 4.56
C ARG A 403 10.86 11.87 4.15
N TYR A 404 9.82 12.68 3.96
CA TYR A 404 8.51 12.21 3.53
C TYR A 404 8.53 11.62 2.12
N LEU A 405 9.28 12.23 1.20
CA LEU A 405 9.47 11.69 -0.14
C LEU A 405 10.20 10.35 -0.12
N LYS A 406 11.21 10.16 0.75
CA LYS A 406 11.84 8.85 0.97
C LYS A 406 10.82 7.83 1.49
N GLY A 407 9.97 8.22 2.44
CA GLY A 407 8.85 7.41 2.91
C GLY A 407 7.88 7.02 1.79
N SER A 408 7.48 7.95 0.92
CA SER A 408 6.61 7.65 -0.22
C SER A 408 7.32 6.72 -1.21
N MET A 409 8.61 6.92 -1.50
CA MET A 409 9.36 6.03 -2.40
C MET A 409 9.45 4.58 -1.89
N GLU A 410 9.50 4.39 -0.57
CA GLU A 410 9.57 3.06 0.05
C GLU A 410 8.21 2.37 0.14
N ASN A 411 7.13 3.13 0.39
CA ASN A 411 5.78 2.59 0.56
C ASN A 411 4.95 2.58 -0.73
N GLU A 412 5.33 3.38 -1.72
CA GLU A 412 4.68 3.50 -3.03
C GLU A 412 5.75 3.39 -4.14
N PRO A 413 6.43 2.23 -4.26
CA PRO A 413 7.59 2.07 -5.14
C PRO A 413 7.25 2.20 -6.63
N ASP A 414 6.01 1.94 -7.02
CA ASP A 414 5.53 2.02 -8.40
C ASP A 414 5.26 3.46 -8.85
N ARG A 415 5.19 4.40 -7.91
CA ARG A 415 5.03 5.82 -8.21
C ARG A 415 6.32 6.41 -8.75
N VAL A 416 6.19 7.33 -9.69
CA VAL A 416 7.33 8.00 -10.33
C VAL A 416 7.46 9.43 -9.86
N TRP A 417 6.35 10.10 -9.52
CA TRP A 417 6.35 11.49 -9.04
C TRP A 417 7.25 11.67 -7.80
N ASN A 418 7.24 10.73 -6.85
CA ASN A 418 8.00 10.84 -5.60
C ASN A 418 9.52 10.85 -5.83
N LYS A 419 10.04 9.99 -6.72
CA LYS A 419 11.44 9.93 -7.14
C LYS A 419 11.85 11.19 -7.90
N GLN A 420 10.97 11.68 -8.78
CA GLN A 420 11.21 12.92 -9.54
C GLN A 420 11.27 14.13 -8.61
N MET A 421 10.31 14.26 -7.69
CA MET A 421 10.24 15.36 -6.72
C MET A 421 11.45 15.34 -5.78
N HIS A 422 11.80 14.17 -5.25
CA HIS A 422 12.98 14.02 -4.40
C HIS A 422 14.28 14.44 -5.12
N THR A 423 14.41 14.10 -6.40
CA THR A 423 15.57 14.51 -7.21
C THR A 423 15.58 16.01 -7.45
N LEU A 424 14.45 16.60 -7.84
CA LEU A 424 14.31 18.04 -8.05
C LEU A 424 14.69 18.85 -6.81
N ILE A 425 14.16 18.49 -5.63
CA ILE A 425 14.45 19.21 -4.39
C ILE A 425 15.94 19.14 -4.03
N ARG A 426 16.59 18.00 -4.26
CA ARG A 426 18.04 17.88 -4.07
C ARG A 426 18.83 18.76 -5.03
N GLU A 427 18.43 18.82 -6.30
CA GLU A 427 19.03 19.73 -7.28
C GLU A 427 18.91 21.19 -6.82
N MET A 428 17.73 21.61 -6.36
CA MET A 428 17.48 22.97 -5.85
C MET A 428 18.36 23.29 -4.64
N ILE A 429 18.50 22.37 -3.68
CA ILE A 429 19.39 22.54 -2.51
C ILE A 429 20.85 22.65 -2.94
N HIS A 430 21.31 21.77 -3.85
CA HIS A 430 22.68 21.81 -4.34
C HIS A 430 22.99 23.08 -5.11
N TYR A 431 22.04 23.57 -5.92
CA TYR A 431 22.14 24.84 -6.60
C TYR A 431 22.28 26.00 -5.60
N ARG A 432 21.39 26.09 -4.60
CA ARG A 432 21.46 27.15 -3.58
C ARG A 432 22.76 27.12 -2.79
N ASN A 433 23.22 25.93 -2.38
CA ASN A 433 24.45 25.76 -1.61
C ASN A 433 25.73 25.99 -2.44
N GLY A 434 25.62 25.99 -3.77
CA GLY A 434 26.72 26.31 -4.67
C GLY A 434 26.92 27.81 -4.90
N LEU A 435 26.00 28.66 -4.43
CA LEU A 435 26.10 30.12 -4.52
C LEU A 435 26.78 30.70 -3.29
N ASP A 436 27.44 31.85 -3.46
CA ASP A 436 28.03 32.56 -2.33
C ASP A 436 26.96 33.08 -1.35
N PRO A 437 27.25 33.09 -0.03
CA PRO A 437 26.33 33.62 0.97
C PRO A 437 25.86 35.04 0.63
N GLY A 438 24.54 35.25 0.57
CA GLY A 438 23.93 36.55 0.26
C GLY A 438 23.70 36.82 -1.23
N CYS A 439 24.22 35.99 -2.14
CA CYS A 439 23.86 36.04 -3.54
C CYS A 439 22.39 35.58 -3.72
N GLY A 440 21.56 36.36 -4.43
CA GLY A 440 20.26 35.89 -4.90
C GLY A 440 20.43 34.80 -5.95
N CYS A 441 19.45 33.92 -6.14
CA CYS A 441 19.58 32.94 -7.23
C CYS A 441 19.04 33.51 -8.55
N ASP A 442 19.59 33.02 -9.66
CA ASP A 442 19.16 33.40 -11.02
C ASP A 442 17.67 33.14 -11.24
N THR A 443 16.94 34.19 -11.61
CA THR A 443 15.50 34.21 -11.83
C THR A 443 15.06 33.30 -12.97
N ALA A 444 15.87 33.11 -14.00
CA ALA A 444 15.56 32.16 -15.08
C ALA A 444 15.59 30.72 -14.53
N LYS A 445 16.59 30.42 -13.69
CA LYS A 445 16.72 29.12 -13.06
C LYS A 445 15.61 28.83 -12.05
N VAL A 446 15.13 29.86 -11.35
CA VAL A 446 13.91 29.79 -10.50
C VAL A 446 12.74 29.29 -11.30
N ALA A 447 12.41 30.02 -12.37
CA ALA A 447 11.21 29.77 -13.17
C ALA A 447 11.25 28.37 -13.81
N GLU A 448 12.45 27.90 -14.19
CA GLU A 448 12.66 26.52 -14.64
C GLU A 448 12.31 25.50 -13.53
N TYR A 449 12.81 25.71 -12.30
CA TYR A 449 12.48 24.84 -11.18
C TYR A 449 11.00 24.90 -10.81
N GLU A 450 10.35 26.08 -10.85
CA GLU A 450 8.90 26.23 -10.66
C GLU A 450 8.11 25.38 -11.64
N THR A 451 8.45 25.49 -12.92
CA THR A 451 7.77 24.77 -13.99
C THR A 451 7.92 23.27 -13.82
N ARG A 452 9.15 22.80 -13.53
CA ARG A 452 9.41 21.38 -13.24
C ARG A 452 8.66 20.90 -12.01
N TYR A 453 8.62 21.71 -10.95
CA TYR A 453 7.92 21.39 -9.71
C TYR A 453 6.42 21.19 -9.97
N ARG A 454 5.77 22.15 -10.64
CA ARG A 454 4.34 22.09 -10.99
C ARG A 454 4.02 20.87 -11.85
N LYS A 455 4.85 20.58 -12.85
CA LYS A 455 4.68 19.39 -13.70
C LYS A 455 4.76 18.08 -12.91
N ILE A 456 5.62 18.00 -11.90
CA ILE A 456 5.70 16.80 -11.05
C ILE A 456 4.46 16.68 -10.15
N LEU A 457 3.89 17.80 -9.68
CA LEU A 457 2.62 17.76 -8.94
C LEU A 457 1.45 17.32 -9.81
N GLU A 458 1.36 17.81 -11.05
CA GLU A 458 0.36 17.36 -12.03
C GLU A 458 0.47 15.85 -12.25
N LYS A 459 1.70 15.35 -12.45
CA LYS A 459 1.96 13.92 -12.54
C LYS A 459 1.56 13.15 -11.28
N ALA A 460 1.83 13.70 -10.09
CA ALA A 460 1.40 13.08 -8.85
C ALA A 460 -0.13 12.95 -8.80
N LYS A 461 -0.86 13.99 -9.23
CA LYS A 461 -2.31 13.99 -9.33
C LYS A 461 -2.80 12.94 -10.32
N GLU A 462 -2.24 12.88 -11.52
CA GLU A 462 -2.55 11.85 -12.54
C GLU A 462 -2.34 10.43 -11.99
N GLU A 463 -1.19 10.17 -11.36
CA GLU A 463 -0.88 8.86 -10.77
C GLU A 463 -1.93 8.49 -9.70
N TYR A 464 -2.32 9.42 -8.84
CA TYR A 464 -3.33 9.17 -7.80
C TYR A 464 -4.78 9.11 -8.31
N GLU A 465 -5.08 9.69 -9.47
CA GLU A 465 -6.37 9.52 -10.15
C GLU A 465 -6.49 8.13 -10.79
N GLU A 466 -5.42 7.63 -11.41
CA GLU A 466 -5.37 6.30 -12.04
C GLU A 466 -5.41 5.18 -11.00
N ILE A 467 -4.58 5.31 -9.96
CA ILE A 467 -4.50 4.36 -8.86
C ILE A 467 -4.71 5.18 -7.59
N PRO A 468 -5.88 5.11 -6.92
CA PRO A 468 -6.13 5.84 -5.69
C PRO A 468 -5.11 5.51 -4.60
N CYS A 469 -4.92 6.45 -3.66
CA CYS A 469 -4.09 6.18 -2.50
C CYS A 469 -4.68 5.01 -1.70
N ASN A 470 -3.80 4.11 -1.27
CA ASN A 470 -4.22 3.00 -0.43
C ASN A 470 -4.66 3.53 0.94
N ASP A 471 -5.70 2.93 1.55
CA ASP A 471 -6.15 3.27 2.89
C ASP A 471 -5.05 3.15 3.96
N TYR A 472 -4.02 2.34 3.69
CA TYR A 472 -2.93 2.05 4.63
C TYR A 472 -1.77 3.05 4.62
N TYR A 473 -1.56 3.79 3.53
CA TYR A 473 -0.52 4.82 3.43
C TYR A 473 -1.06 6.01 2.64
N LYS A 474 -1.52 7.03 3.39
CA LYS A 474 -2.08 8.26 2.82
C LYS A 474 -1.07 9.41 2.77
N GLU A 475 0.12 9.24 3.33
CA GLU A 475 1.08 10.34 3.48
C GLU A 475 1.64 10.82 2.15
N GLY A 476 1.92 9.92 1.19
CA GLY A 476 2.34 10.32 -0.15
C GLY A 476 1.27 11.15 -0.86
N TYR A 477 0.01 10.72 -0.77
CA TYR A 477 -1.12 11.46 -1.31
C TYR A 477 -1.34 12.78 -0.58
N ASN A 478 -1.33 12.80 0.76
CA ASN A 478 -1.45 14.03 1.54
C ASN A 478 -0.32 15.01 1.18
N PHE A 479 0.88 14.52 0.86
CA PHE A 479 2.00 15.34 0.43
C PHE A 479 1.80 15.90 -1.00
N SER A 480 1.21 15.13 -1.92
CA SER A 480 0.94 15.60 -3.28
C SER A 480 -0.32 16.48 -3.39
N SER A 481 -1.29 16.28 -2.50
CA SER A 481 -2.61 16.95 -2.50
C SER A 481 -2.72 18.06 -1.46
N GLY A 482 -1.93 18.00 -0.39
CA GLY A 482 -1.79 19.05 0.61
C GLY A 482 -1.14 20.24 -0.06
N SER A 483 -1.97 21.25 -0.32
CA SER A 483 -1.64 22.62 -0.76
C SER A 483 -0.14 22.88 -0.70
N VAL A 484 0.53 22.68 -1.83
CA VAL A 484 1.93 23.06 -1.99
C VAL A 484 2.00 24.57 -1.88
N ILE A 485 2.20 25.00 -0.65
CA ILE A 485 2.47 26.34 -0.22
C ILE A 485 3.86 26.71 -0.72
N ASN A 486 3.90 27.72 -1.58
CA ASN A 486 5.01 28.66 -1.79
C ASN A 486 6.43 28.06 -1.75
N PHE A 487 6.66 26.91 -2.39
CA PHE A 487 7.98 26.31 -2.39
C PHE A 487 9.01 27.17 -3.14
N VAL A 488 8.57 28.03 -4.06
CA VAL A 488 9.51 28.61 -5.03
C VAL A 488 9.64 30.13 -5.02
N SER A 489 8.66 30.87 -4.49
CA SER A 489 8.84 32.31 -4.31
C SER A 489 9.93 32.64 -3.29
N LEU A 490 10.14 31.78 -2.27
CA LEU A 490 10.95 32.12 -1.10
C LEU A 490 12.32 31.44 -1.00
N VAL A 491 12.51 30.27 -1.62
CA VAL A 491 13.82 29.60 -1.63
C VAL A 491 14.86 30.40 -2.44
N ILE A 492 14.41 31.38 -3.24
CA ILE A 492 15.27 32.05 -4.21
C ILE A 492 15.27 33.58 -4.13
N ASN A 493 14.16 34.24 -3.81
CA ASN A 493 14.16 35.71 -3.70
C ASN A 493 14.46 36.15 -2.27
N GLY A 494 15.73 36.46 -2.02
CA GLY A 494 16.15 37.31 -0.89
C GLY A 494 15.70 38.77 -1.01
N SER A 495 14.81 39.12 -1.93
CA SER A 495 14.36 40.49 -2.17
C SER A 495 13.08 40.51 -3.01
N ASN A 496 12.07 41.23 -2.51
CA ASN A 496 10.73 41.52 -3.05
C ASN A 496 9.59 40.57 -2.64
N LEU A 497 8.91 40.97 -1.56
CA LEU A 497 7.66 40.41 -1.05
C LEU A 497 6.46 41.13 -1.67
N GLU A 498 5.73 40.47 -2.58
CA GLU A 498 4.33 40.81 -2.84
C GLU A 498 3.41 39.76 -2.19
N ARG A 499 2.40 40.27 -1.49
CA ARG A 499 1.42 39.54 -0.68
C ARG A 499 0.51 38.66 -1.55
N ILE A 500 0.34 37.41 -1.14
CA ILE A 500 -0.88 36.67 -1.42
C ILE A 500 -1.37 36.03 -0.12
N LYS A 501 -2.48 36.52 0.41
CA LYS A 501 -3.22 35.91 1.53
C LYS A 501 -4.12 34.81 0.97
N TYR A 502 -4.15 33.64 1.61
CA TYR A 502 -5.25 32.70 1.45
C TYR A 502 -5.77 32.24 2.82
N GLU A 503 -7.09 32.21 2.93
CA GLU A 503 -7.82 31.68 4.09
C GLU A 503 -7.85 30.15 4.01
N TYR A 504 -7.46 29.50 5.10
CA TYR A 504 -7.62 28.07 5.27
C TYR A 504 -9.03 27.74 5.74
N SER A 505 -9.74 26.89 5.01
CA SER A 505 -10.85 26.11 5.55
C SER A 505 -10.64 24.64 5.19
N TYR A 506 -10.38 23.79 6.19
CA TYR A 506 -10.70 22.38 6.06
C TYR A 506 -10.90 21.70 7.41
N GLN A 507 -12.05 21.05 7.52
CA GLN A 507 -12.43 20.13 8.59
C GLN A 507 -11.68 18.82 8.39
N ARG A 508 -10.87 18.38 9.36
CA ARG A 508 -10.53 16.97 9.51
C ARG A 508 -11.01 16.51 10.88
N GLY A 509 -11.97 15.58 10.85
CA GLY A 509 -12.58 14.96 12.01
C GLY A 509 -11.54 14.36 12.93
N ALA A 510 -11.76 14.59 14.22
CA ALA A 510 -11.03 13.97 15.30
C ALA A 510 -11.14 12.44 15.21
N TYR A 511 -10.00 11.77 15.08
CA TYR A 511 -9.83 10.43 15.62
C TYR A 511 -8.57 10.47 16.48
N TYR A 512 -8.83 10.44 17.78
CA TYR A 512 -7.89 10.34 18.89
C TYR A 512 -7.11 9.02 18.88
#